data_AF-A0A968H5D8-F1
#
_entry.id   AF-A0A968H5D8-F1
#
_cell.length_a   1.000
_cell.length_b   1.000
_cell.length_c   1.000
_cell.angle_alpha   90.00
_cell.angle_beta   90.00
_cell.angle_gamma   90.00
#
_symmetry.space_group_name_H-M   'P 1'
#
loop_
_entity.id
_entity.type
_entity.pdbx_description
1 polymer ?
#
loop_
_entity_poly.entity_id
_entity_poly.type
_entity_poly.pdbx_seq_one_letter_code
_entity_poly.pdbx_strand_id
1 'polypeptide(L)'
;MHYDKYFGRQQKVFLINISEERDTTVYNSFTGRVLLCNDTHILLKTAYRLFSSDQGDLRPGMQFKLTTEALGMGVQLRAELIELVSPEELRLRPLGELSVYQRRQTARTDLRLPFLHVAQKSSLASFQREWRRVIQDLHSPAPPRLKLTETDLNLSAGGFRIELPGEPSHLALAVIDLQDGKPPVCAVAELVWHERNEEPESVVCGHRFVEILKEDQERLVTLIRKSTGGSGTLAKQRELLDRMGS
;
A
#
# COMPACT_ATOMS: atom_id res chain seq x y z
N MET A 1 -20.08 12.51 17.03
CA MET A 1 -20.44 12.10 15.65
C MET A 1 -20.32 10.59 15.62
N HIS A 2 -21.34 9.87 15.18
CA HIS A 2 -21.40 8.40 15.26
C HIS A 2 -20.53 7.73 14.19
N TYR A 3 -19.21 7.69 14.41
CA TYR A 3 -18.24 7.06 13.50
C TYR A 3 -18.37 5.54 13.45
N ASP A 4 -18.84 4.93 14.53
CA ASP A 4 -19.07 3.50 14.72
C ASP A 4 -20.03 2.89 13.68
N LYS A 5 -20.95 3.68 13.13
CA LYS A 5 -21.82 3.27 12.01
C LYS A 5 -21.08 2.98 10.72
N TYR A 6 -19.92 3.60 10.51
CA TYR A 6 -19.15 3.52 9.27
C TYR A 6 -17.82 2.77 9.43
N PHE A 7 -17.32 2.70 10.66
CA PHE A 7 -16.11 2.00 11.08
C PHE A 7 -16.48 0.93 12.12
N GLY A 8 -17.22 -0.08 11.67
CA GLY A 8 -17.65 -1.22 12.48
C GLY A 8 -16.49 -2.15 12.86
N ARG A 9 -16.69 -2.94 13.91
CA ARG A 9 -15.69 -3.90 14.40
C ARG A 9 -15.28 -4.90 13.32
N GLN A 10 -14.00 -5.26 13.29
CA GLN A 10 -13.33 -6.12 12.29
C GLN A 10 -13.27 -5.56 10.86
N GLN A 11 -13.87 -4.39 10.60
CA GLN A 11 -13.85 -3.78 9.28
C GLN A 11 -12.42 -3.38 8.91
N LYS A 12 -12.07 -3.65 7.65
CA LYS A 12 -10.77 -3.30 7.08
C LYS A 12 -10.73 -1.79 6.82
N VAL A 13 -9.72 -1.13 7.34
CA VAL A 13 -9.49 0.30 7.15
C VAL A 13 -8.12 0.48 6.51
N PHE A 14 -8.08 1.31 5.50
CA PHE A 14 -6.86 1.70 4.83
C PHE A 14 -6.45 3.09 5.26
N LEU A 15 -5.20 3.23 5.69
CA LEU A 15 -4.60 4.44 6.23
C LEU A 15 -3.60 4.98 5.22
N ILE A 16 -3.76 6.22 4.81
CA ILE A 16 -2.83 6.93 3.93
C ILE A 16 -2.21 8.07 4.73
N ASN A 17 -0.89 8.16 4.77
CA ASN A 17 -0.22 9.24 5.50
C ASN A 17 -0.48 10.58 4.79
N ILE A 18 -1.07 11.53 5.51
CA ILE A 18 -1.38 12.89 5.05
C ILE A 18 -0.74 13.96 5.96
N SER A 19 0.23 13.56 6.80
CA SER A 19 0.97 14.48 7.67
C SER A 19 1.65 15.58 6.83
N GLU A 20 1.75 16.79 7.35
CA GLU A 20 2.36 17.94 6.63
C GLU A 20 3.85 17.69 6.34
N GLU A 21 4.54 17.06 7.27
CA GLU A 21 5.96 16.71 7.23
C GLU A 21 6.29 15.46 6.40
N ARG A 22 5.31 14.88 5.71
CA ARG A 22 5.53 13.67 4.89
C ARG A 22 6.40 13.98 3.68
N ASP A 23 7.15 12.98 3.20
CA ASP A 23 7.76 13.05 1.87
C ASP A 23 6.66 13.00 0.81
N THR A 24 6.49 14.09 0.06
CA THR A 24 5.44 14.21 -0.95
C THR A 24 5.75 13.43 -2.23
N THR A 25 6.99 12.98 -2.40
CA THR A 25 7.45 12.14 -3.52
C THR A 25 7.15 10.65 -3.29
N VAL A 26 6.84 10.26 -2.05
CA VAL A 26 6.58 8.88 -1.65
C VAL A 26 5.10 8.70 -1.37
N TYR A 27 4.53 7.62 -1.87
CA TYR A 27 3.23 7.13 -1.44
C TYR A 27 3.42 6.22 -0.23
N ASN A 28 2.80 6.55 0.91
CA ASN A 28 2.91 5.79 2.15
C ASN A 28 1.53 5.46 2.73
N SER A 29 1.25 4.17 2.93
CA SER A 29 -0.04 3.68 3.40
C SER A 29 0.05 2.29 4.01
N PHE A 30 -0.91 1.92 4.86
CA PHE A 30 -1.02 0.55 5.39
C PHE A 30 -2.44 0.24 5.82
N THR A 31 -2.69 -1.00 6.24
CA THR A 31 -4.02 -1.45 6.64
C THR A 31 -4.12 -1.82 8.10
N GLY A 32 -5.24 -1.44 8.72
CA GLY A 32 -5.69 -1.98 10.00
C GLY A 32 -7.08 -2.59 9.92
N ARG A 33 -7.47 -3.29 10.99
CA ARG A 33 -8.84 -3.70 11.28
C ARG A 33 -9.33 -2.96 12.51
N VAL A 34 -10.57 -2.50 12.48
CA VAL A 34 -11.17 -1.83 13.65
C VAL A 34 -11.36 -2.81 14.79
N LEU A 35 -10.74 -2.53 15.94
CA LEU A 35 -11.02 -3.22 17.19
C LEU A 35 -12.15 -2.53 17.94
N LEU A 36 -12.11 -1.20 17.97
CA LEU A 36 -13.08 -0.34 18.65
C LEU A 36 -13.18 1.00 17.90
N CYS A 37 -14.38 1.54 17.76
CA CYS A 37 -14.61 2.89 17.26
C CYS A 37 -15.68 3.55 18.12
N ASN A 38 -15.40 4.77 18.57
CA ASN A 38 -16.35 5.64 19.25
C ASN A 38 -16.08 7.10 18.86
N ASP A 39 -16.83 8.02 19.46
CA ASP A 39 -16.77 9.45 19.16
C ASP A 39 -15.39 10.10 19.44
N THR A 40 -14.56 9.47 20.28
CA THR A 40 -13.27 10.05 20.73
C THR A 40 -12.06 9.39 20.09
N HIS A 41 -12.14 8.08 19.79
CA HIS A 41 -11.01 7.35 19.25
C HIS A 41 -11.42 6.12 18.42
N ILE A 42 -10.49 5.73 17.55
CA ILE A 42 -10.52 4.49 16.78
C ILE A 42 -9.29 3.68 17.17
N LEU A 43 -9.49 2.45 17.63
CA LEU A 43 -8.42 1.49 17.88
C LEU A 43 -8.34 0.54 16.69
N LEU A 44 -7.16 0.47 16.06
CA LEU A 44 -6.92 -0.42 14.93
C LEU A 44 -5.85 -1.44 15.26
N LYS A 45 -5.98 -2.64 14.69
CA LYS A 45 -4.97 -3.70 14.71
C LYS A 45 -4.49 -4.06 13.31
N THR A 46 -3.19 -4.18 13.11
CA THR A 46 -2.57 -4.57 11.84
C THR A 46 -2.29 -6.08 11.79
N ALA A 47 -2.08 -6.64 10.60
CA ALA A 47 -1.74 -8.06 10.41
C ALA A 47 -0.23 -8.34 10.61
N TYR A 48 0.56 -7.29 10.80
CA TYR A 48 2.00 -7.33 10.93
C TYR A 48 2.44 -6.22 11.88
N ARG A 49 3.61 -6.40 12.49
CA ARG A 49 4.20 -5.39 13.36
C ARG A 49 4.52 -4.13 12.56
N LEU A 50 4.12 -2.98 13.07
CA LEU A 50 4.44 -1.67 12.49
C LEU A 50 5.90 -1.30 12.76
N PHE A 51 6.42 -1.65 13.93
CA PHE A 51 7.78 -1.32 14.36
C PHE A 51 8.45 -2.46 15.13
N SER A 52 9.76 -2.32 15.32
CA SER A 52 10.62 -3.19 16.15
C SER A 52 11.60 -2.34 16.94
N SER A 53 11.71 -2.58 18.26
CA SER A 53 12.80 -2.11 19.14
C SER A 53 13.15 -0.61 19.01
N ASP A 54 12.15 0.26 19.18
CA ASP A 54 12.25 1.73 19.29
C ASP A 54 12.51 2.56 18.03
N GLN A 55 12.53 1.96 16.83
CA GLN A 55 12.59 2.71 15.59
C GLN A 55 11.39 2.39 14.69
N GLY A 56 10.42 3.29 14.70
CA GLY A 56 9.35 3.36 13.71
C GLY A 56 9.13 4.82 13.32
N ASP A 57 8.78 5.08 12.06
CA ASP A 57 8.49 6.44 11.59
C ASP A 57 7.15 6.97 12.15
N LEU A 58 6.33 6.08 12.72
CA LEU A 58 5.06 6.40 13.34
C LEU A 58 5.25 7.10 14.69
N ARG A 59 4.79 8.35 14.77
CA ARG A 59 4.86 9.18 15.98
C ARG A 59 3.50 9.82 16.30
N PRO A 60 3.19 10.07 17.58
CA PRO A 60 2.04 10.87 17.97
C PRO A 60 1.97 12.19 17.19
N GLY A 61 0.76 12.59 16.78
CA GLY A 61 0.51 13.79 15.97
C GLY A 61 0.52 13.55 14.46
N MET A 62 1.01 12.41 13.96
CA MET A 62 0.88 12.08 12.54
C MET A 62 -0.58 11.98 12.13
N GLN A 63 -0.89 12.45 10.91
CA GLN A 63 -2.24 12.44 10.38
C GLN A 63 -2.39 11.42 9.26
N PHE A 64 -3.50 10.71 9.32
CA PHE A 64 -3.88 9.70 8.36
C PHE A 64 -5.24 10.00 7.77
N LYS A 65 -5.38 9.73 6.48
CA LYS A 65 -6.68 9.56 5.87
C LYS A 65 -7.09 8.09 6.01
N LEU A 66 -8.14 7.85 6.77
CA LEU A 66 -8.76 6.54 6.91
C LEU A 66 -9.80 6.38 5.83
N THR A 67 -9.76 5.25 5.14
CA THR A 67 -10.72 4.90 4.10
C THR A 67 -11.23 3.49 4.31
N THR A 68 -12.53 3.30 4.14
CA THR A 68 -13.18 1.98 4.24
C THR A 68 -14.40 1.92 3.33
N GLU A 69 -15.03 0.76 3.29
CA GLU A 69 -16.29 0.55 2.60
C GLU A 69 -17.39 0.25 3.62
N ALA A 70 -18.44 1.06 3.62
CA ALA A 70 -19.59 0.90 4.49
C ALA A 70 -20.86 1.17 3.68
N LEU A 71 -21.87 0.30 3.85
CA LEU A 71 -23.18 0.43 3.18
C LEU A 71 -23.07 0.55 1.65
N GLY A 72 -22.11 -0.16 1.03
CA GLY A 72 -21.87 -0.13 -0.41
C GLY A 72 -21.20 1.15 -0.93
N MET A 73 -20.73 2.03 -0.03
CA MET A 73 -20.08 3.29 -0.37
C MET A 73 -18.66 3.37 0.20
N GLY A 74 -17.79 4.10 -0.50
CA GLY A 74 -16.49 4.49 0.06
C GLY A 74 -16.68 5.57 1.10
N VAL A 75 -16.12 5.38 2.29
CA VAL A 75 -16.15 6.34 3.38
C VAL A 75 -14.73 6.75 3.73
N GLN A 76 -14.51 8.04 3.94
CA GLN A 76 -13.23 8.55 4.40
C GLN A 76 -13.36 9.52 5.59
N LEU A 77 -12.33 9.53 6.42
CA LEU A 77 -12.21 10.32 7.63
C LEU A 77 -10.73 10.69 7.83
N ARG A 78 -10.44 11.91 8.28
CA ARG A 78 -9.10 12.25 8.77
C ARG A 78 -8.96 11.81 10.21
N ALA A 79 -7.79 11.31 10.60
CA ALA A 79 -7.52 10.97 11.98
C ALA A 79 -6.06 11.27 12.34
N GLU A 80 -5.83 11.59 13.61
CA GLU A 80 -4.51 11.83 14.18
C GLU A 80 -4.07 10.60 14.99
N LEU A 81 -2.80 10.20 14.88
CA LEU A 81 -2.21 9.19 15.74
C LEU A 81 -2.02 9.75 17.15
N ILE A 82 -2.71 9.16 18.12
CA ILE A 82 -2.52 9.48 19.54
C ILE A 82 -1.29 8.73 20.05
N GLU A 83 -1.27 7.41 19.86
CA GLU A 83 -0.20 6.54 20.35
C GLU A 83 -0.20 5.18 19.65
N LEU A 84 0.93 4.48 19.76
CA LEU A 84 1.07 3.06 19.45
C LEU A 84 0.81 2.27 20.73
N VAL A 85 -0.33 1.58 20.80
CA VAL A 85 -0.74 0.80 21.99
C VAL A 85 0.09 -0.46 22.11
N SER A 86 0.49 -1.04 20.98
CA SER A 86 1.39 -2.19 20.89
C SER A 86 2.10 -2.18 19.53
N PRO A 87 3.03 -3.12 19.24
CA PRO A 87 3.65 -3.24 17.92
C PRO A 87 2.68 -3.41 16.75
N GLU A 88 1.44 -3.81 16.99
CA GLU A 88 0.42 -4.07 15.96
C GLU A 88 -0.85 -3.24 16.17
N GLU A 89 -0.89 -2.39 17.21
CA GLU A 89 -2.11 -1.67 17.58
C GLU A 89 -1.83 -0.17 17.70
N LEU A 90 -2.71 0.62 17.09
CA LEU A 90 -2.63 2.08 17.09
C LEU A 90 -3.96 2.68 17.54
N ARG A 91 -3.87 3.74 18.34
CA ARG A 91 -5.02 4.54 18.75
C ARG A 91 -5.02 5.85 18.00
N LEU A 92 -6.12 6.13 17.31
CA LEU A 92 -6.31 7.31 16.49
C LEU A 92 -7.44 8.19 17.03
N ARG A 93 -7.30 9.51 16.92
CA ARG A 93 -8.37 10.49 17.16
C ARG A 93 -9.02 10.87 15.81
N PRO A 94 -10.32 10.63 15.60
CA PRO A 94 -11.05 11.22 14.47
C PRO A 94 -10.89 12.75 14.42
N LEU A 95 -10.64 13.29 13.24
CA LEU A 95 -10.54 14.72 12.97
C LEU A 95 -11.64 15.14 11.99
N GLY A 96 -12.58 15.97 12.46
CA GLY A 96 -13.56 16.63 11.60
C GLY A 96 -14.61 15.68 11.00
N GLU A 97 -15.03 15.99 9.78
CA GLU A 97 -16.20 15.37 9.16
C GLU A 97 -15.87 14.13 8.33
N LEU A 98 -16.84 13.23 8.31
CA LEU A 98 -16.87 12.07 7.45
C LEU A 98 -17.33 12.47 6.04
N SER A 99 -16.61 12.00 5.02
CA SER A 99 -17.02 12.20 3.63
C SER A 99 -17.21 10.88 2.90
N VAL A 100 -18.15 10.86 1.97
CA VAL A 100 -18.47 9.71 1.12
C VAL A 100 -17.86 9.93 -0.26
N TYR A 101 -17.32 8.86 -0.84
CA TYR A 101 -16.75 8.91 -2.19
C TYR A 101 -17.08 7.63 -2.99
N GLN A 102 -17.14 7.79 -4.30
CA GLN A 102 -17.25 6.65 -5.21
C GLN A 102 -15.86 6.06 -5.45
N ARG A 103 -15.69 4.76 -5.17
CA ARG A 103 -14.44 4.06 -5.47
C ARG A 103 -14.24 4.01 -6.98
N ARG A 104 -13.09 4.48 -7.46
CA ARG A 104 -12.71 4.31 -8.86
C ARG A 104 -11.94 3.01 -9.02
N GLN A 105 -12.31 2.22 -10.03
CA GLN A 105 -11.52 1.06 -10.41
C GLN A 105 -10.23 1.53 -11.09
N THR A 106 -9.08 1.14 -10.54
CA THR A 106 -7.79 1.31 -11.22
C THR A 106 -7.67 0.25 -12.30
N ALA A 107 -7.34 0.67 -13.53
CA ALA A 107 -7.07 -0.27 -14.61
C ALA A 107 -6.00 -1.29 -14.20
N ARG A 108 -6.20 -2.53 -14.63
CA ARG A 108 -5.31 -3.66 -14.43
C ARG A 108 -4.99 -4.30 -15.76
N THR A 109 -3.80 -4.86 -15.88
CA THR A 109 -3.34 -5.57 -17.08
C THR A 109 -2.51 -6.77 -16.66
N ASP A 110 -2.65 -7.88 -17.36
CA ASP A 110 -1.73 -9.01 -17.22
C ASP A 110 -0.49 -8.73 -18.09
N LEU A 111 0.70 -8.89 -17.49
CA LEU A 111 2.00 -8.65 -18.11
C LEU A 111 3.00 -9.70 -17.61
N ARG A 112 3.96 -10.05 -18.46
CA ARG A 112 5.11 -10.84 -18.06
C ARG A 112 6.32 -9.91 -17.95
N LEU A 113 6.87 -9.76 -16.74
CA LEU A 113 7.94 -8.81 -16.44
C LEU A 113 9.03 -9.45 -15.58
N PRO A 114 10.30 -9.00 -15.69
CA PRO A 114 11.34 -9.36 -14.73
C PRO A 114 10.96 -8.86 -13.34
N PHE A 115 10.86 -9.80 -12.40
CA PHE A 115 10.35 -9.56 -11.06
C PHE A 115 11.21 -10.23 -10.00
N LEU A 116 11.35 -9.57 -8.85
CA LEU A 116 11.89 -10.13 -7.62
C LEU A 116 10.94 -9.87 -6.47
N HIS A 117 10.55 -10.95 -5.81
CA HIS A 117 9.68 -10.94 -4.63
C HIS A 117 10.46 -11.41 -3.40
N VAL A 118 10.63 -10.52 -2.42
CA VAL A 118 11.32 -10.84 -1.17
C VAL A 118 10.31 -10.78 -0.03
N ALA A 119 9.79 -11.94 0.36
CA ALA A 119 8.86 -12.10 1.46
C ALA A 119 9.58 -12.64 2.70
N GLN A 120 9.33 -12.01 3.86
CA GLN A 120 9.86 -12.46 5.14
C GLN A 120 8.99 -11.98 6.31
N LYS A 121 8.99 -12.71 7.42
CA LYS A 121 8.33 -12.29 8.66
C LYS A 121 9.15 -11.18 9.33
N SER A 122 8.78 -9.93 9.10
CA SER A 122 9.42 -8.76 9.70
C SER A 122 8.41 -7.63 9.96
N SER A 123 8.87 -6.56 10.61
CA SER A 123 8.08 -5.35 10.82
C SER A 123 8.00 -4.49 9.56
N LEU A 124 6.95 -3.67 9.44
CA LEU A 124 6.82 -2.69 8.38
C LEU A 124 8.03 -1.74 8.36
N ALA A 125 8.42 -1.20 9.52
CA ALA A 125 9.61 -0.33 9.64
C ALA A 125 10.89 -0.99 9.09
N SER A 126 11.05 -2.30 9.23
CA SER A 126 12.21 -3.00 8.65
C SER A 126 12.14 -3.07 7.13
N PHE A 127 10.97 -3.36 6.55
CA PHE A 127 10.78 -3.31 5.11
C PHE A 127 10.95 -1.90 4.54
N GLN A 128 10.51 -0.87 5.24
CA GLN A 128 10.67 0.53 4.81
C GLN A 128 12.13 0.96 4.80
N ARG A 129 12.92 0.59 5.84
CA ARG A 129 14.37 0.85 5.84
C ARG A 129 15.07 0.15 4.69
N GLU A 130 14.73 -1.11 4.46
CA GLU A 130 15.30 -1.88 3.36
C GLU A 130 14.91 -1.31 1.99
N TRP A 131 13.66 -0.88 1.83
CA TRP A 131 13.19 -0.20 0.63
C TRP A 131 13.99 1.08 0.34
N ARG A 132 14.23 1.93 1.34
CA ARG A 132 15.06 3.14 1.16
C ARG A 132 16.47 2.81 0.69
N ARG A 133 17.08 1.79 1.30
CA ARG A 133 18.41 1.30 0.91
C ARG A 133 18.42 0.84 -0.54
N VAL A 134 17.45 0.00 -0.94
CA VAL A 134 17.36 -0.54 -2.30
C VAL A 134 17.08 0.57 -3.32
N ILE A 135 16.19 1.52 -3.02
CA ILE A 135 15.95 2.68 -3.90
C ILE A 135 17.23 3.48 -4.11
N GLN A 136 17.98 3.77 -3.05
CA GLN A 136 19.25 4.48 -3.14
C GLN A 136 20.27 3.71 -3.99
N ASP A 137 20.38 2.40 -3.79
CA ASP A 137 21.29 1.54 -4.55
C ASP A 137 20.91 1.49 -6.05
N LEU A 138 19.62 1.37 -6.37
CA LEU A 138 19.10 1.32 -7.74
C LEU A 138 19.29 2.63 -8.52
N HIS A 139 19.33 3.77 -7.84
CA HIS A 139 19.56 5.08 -8.46
C HIS A 139 21.02 5.53 -8.40
N SER A 140 21.91 4.69 -7.86
CA SER A 140 23.35 4.98 -7.88
C SER A 140 23.91 4.88 -9.32
N PRO A 141 25.05 5.54 -9.63
CA PRO A 141 25.67 5.46 -10.96
C PRO A 141 26.08 4.04 -11.39
N ALA A 142 26.27 3.13 -10.43
CA ALA A 142 26.63 1.74 -10.65
C ALA A 142 25.71 0.82 -9.82
N PRO A 143 24.44 0.67 -10.24
CA PRO A 143 23.45 -0.04 -9.45
C PRO A 143 23.81 -1.54 -9.36
N PRO A 144 23.45 -2.21 -8.25
CA PRO A 144 23.70 -3.63 -8.10
C PRO A 144 22.91 -4.43 -9.15
N ARG A 145 23.51 -5.52 -9.63
CA ARG A 145 22.82 -6.47 -10.52
C ARG A 145 21.86 -7.32 -9.69
N LEU A 146 20.59 -6.98 -9.73
CA LEU A 146 19.53 -7.79 -9.15
C LEU A 146 19.21 -8.99 -10.06
N LYS A 147 19.02 -10.16 -9.45
CA LYS A 147 18.56 -11.35 -10.16
C LYS A 147 17.03 -11.35 -10.22
N LEU A 148 16.49 -10.80 -11.30
CA LEU A 148 15.05 -10.78 -11.58
C LEU A 148 14.66 -12.03 -12.39
N THR A 149 13.43 -12.51 -12.21
CA THR A 149 12.86 -13.65 -12.93
C THR A 149 11.63 -13.21 -13.71
N GLU A 150 11.53 -13.59 -14.98
CA GLU A 150 10.34 -13.36 -15.80
C GLU A 150 9.09 -14.00 -15.16
N THR A 151 8.14 -13.16 -14.75
CA THR A 151 7.00 -13.58 -13.94
C THR A 151 5.71 -12.96 -14.49
N ASP A 152 4.64 -13.76 -14.54
CA ASP A 152 3.31 -13.28 -14.90
C ASP A 152 2.69 -12.50 -13.73
N LEU A 153 2.35 -11.24 -13.99
CA LEU A 153 1.82 -10.29 -13.02
C LEU A 153 0.52 -9.67 -13.56
N ASN A 154 -0.51 -9.62 -12.72
CA ASN A 154 -1.63 -8.70 -12.97
C ASN A 154 -1.34 -7.39 -12.24
N LEU A 155 -1.04 -6.33 -12.98
CA LEU A 155 -0.47 -5.10 -12.44
C LEU A 155 -1.45 -3.93 -12.46
N SER A 156 -1.42 -3.12 -11.42
CA SER A 156 -2.08 -1.81 -11.31
C SER A 156 -1.12 -0.79 -10.70
N ALA A 157 -1.49 0.50 -10.77
CA ALA A 157 -0.74 1.56 -10.08
C ALA A 157 -0.72 1.40 -8.54
N GLY A 158 -1.66 0.64 -7.97
CA GLY A 158 -1.80 0.45 -6.53
C GLY A 158 -1.29 -0.90 -6.01
N GLY A 159 -0.83 -1.81 -6.87
CA GLY A 159 -0.40 -3.14 -6.47
C GLY A 159 -0.45 -4.16 -7.59
N PHE A 160 -0.21 -5.41 -7.25
CA PHE A 160 -0.12 -6.52 -8.20
C PHE A 160 -0.78 -7.78 -7.66
N ARG A 161 -1.19 -8.68 -8.55
CA ARG A 161 -1.50 -10.08 -8.23
C ARG A 161 -0.44 -10.97 -8.87
N ILE A 162 0.01 -11.95 -8.11
CA ILE A 162 1.03 -12.94 -8.47
C ILE A 162 0.63 -14.31 -7.93
N GLU A 163 1.08 -15.37 -8.59
CA GLU A 163 1.01 -16.74 -8.09
C GLU A 163 2.35 -17.11 -7.43
N LEU A 164 2.29 -17.57 -6.18
CA LEU A 164 3.48 -17.90 -5.38
C LEU A 164 3.45 -19.38 -4.95
N PRO A 165 4.63 -20.01 -4.80
CA PRO A 165 4.71 -21.30 -4.14
C PRO A 165 4.59 -21.13 -2.62
N GLY A 166 3.68 -21.88 -2.00
CA GLY A 166 3.55 -21.97 -0.54
C GLY A 166 2.87 -20.77 0.14
N GLU A 167 3.01 -20.71 1.47
CA GLU A 167 2.27 -19.75 2.30
C GLU A 167 2.78 -18.31 2.14
N PRO A 168 1.91 -17.34 1.81
CA PRO A 168 2.33 -15.96 1.61
C PRO A 168 2.64 -15.26 2.93
N SER A 169 3.60 -14.34 2.90
CA SER A 169 3.85 -13.41 4.02
C SER A 169 2.97 -12.17 3.92
N HIS A 170 2.64 -11.56 5.05
CA HIS A 170 1.84 -10.33 5.08
C HIS A 170 2.53 -9.11 4.45
N LEU A 171 3.87 -9.10 4.42
CA LEU A 171 4.69 -8.05 3.83
C LEU A 171 5.73 -8.67 2.89
N ALA A 172 6.04 -7.93 1.83
CA ALA A 172 7.11 -8.25 0.90
C ALA A 172 7.73 -6.98 0.32
N LEU A 173 8.99 -7.08 -0.10
CA LEU A 173 9.62 -6.15 -1.01
C LEU A 173 9.42 -6.66 -2.43
N ALA A 174 8.93 -5.80 -3.32
CA ALA A 174 8.68 -6.09 -4.72
C ALA A 174 9.61 -5.24 -5.57
N VAL A 175 10.37 -5.86 -6.46
CA VAL A 175 11.19 -5.16 -7.47
C VAL A 175 10.74 -5.59 -8.85
N ILE A 176 10.28 -4.63 -9.66
CA ILE A 176 9.68 -4.87 -10.98
C ILE A 176 10.49 -4.07 -12.00
N ASP A 177 11.11 -4.73 -12.97
CA ASP A 177 11.67 -4.05 -14.14
C ASP A 177 10.55 -3.83 -15.16
N LEU A 178 10.24 -2.56 -15.44
CA LEU A 178 9.21 -2.19 -16.42
C LEU A 178 9.71 -2.24 -17.87
N GLN A 179 10.99 -2.57 -18.08
CA GLN A 179 11.65 -2.60 -19.38
C GLN A 179 11.55 -1.28 -20.14
N ASP A 180 11.48 -0.16 -19.41
CA ASP A 180 11.35 1.20 -19.95
C ASP A 180 12.68 1.98 -20.00
N GLY A 181 13.80 1.29 -19.75
CA GLY A 181 15.15 1.86 -19.73
C GLY A 181 15.48 2.69 -18.49
N LYS A 182 14.58 2.74 -17.50
CA LYS A 182 14.80 3.38 -16.19
C LYS A 182 15.10 2.32 -15.11
N PRO A 183 15.59 2.72 -13.92
CA PRO A 183 15.73 1.80 -12.80
C PRO A 183 14.44 1.02 -12.50
N PRO A 184 14.53 -0.25 -12.07
CA PRO A 184 13.37 -1.04 -11.66
C PRO A 184 12.56 -0.32 -10.57
N VAL A 185 11.23 -0.47 -10.64
CA VAL A 185 10.34 -0.03 -9.58
C VAL A 185 10.60 -0.87 -8.35
N CYS A 186 10.81 -0.24 -7.20
CA CYS A 186 10.89 -0.94 -5.92
C CYS A 186 9.79 -0.43 -5.00
N ALA A 187 9.07 -1.37 -4.37
CA ALA A 187 7.98 -1.07 -3.47
C ALA A 187 7.91 -2.03 -2.29
N VAL A 188 7.50 -1.52 -1.12
CA VAL A 188 6.97 -2.36 -0.05
C VAL A 188 5.52 -2.69 -0.39
N ALA A 189 5.14 -3.95 -0.29
CA ALA A 189 3.80 -4.41 -0.59
C ALA A 189 3.22 -5.24 0.57
N GLU A 190 1.94 -5.03 0.87
CA GLU A 190 1.20 -5.84 1.83
C GLU A 190 0.29 -6.84 1.13
N LEU A 191 0.12 -8.02 1.72
CA LEU A 191 -0.86 -9.02 1.30
C LEU A 191 -2.28 -8.56 1.66
N VAL A 192 -3.15 -8.48 0.67
CA VAL A 192 -4.54 -7.99 0.81
C VAL A 192 -5.53 -9.14 0.88
N TRP A 193 -5.29 -10.18 0.08
CA TRP A 193 -6.06 -11.42 -0.02
C TRP A 193 -5.17 -12.50 -0.65
N HIS A 194 -5.53 -13.76 -0.43
CA HIS A 194 -4.93 -14.90 -1.12
C HIS A 194 -5.97 -16.00 -1.31
N GLU A 195 -5.77 -16.82 -2.33
CA GLU A 195 -6.59 -17.99 -2.66
C GLU A 195 -5.65 -19.15 -2.97
N ARG A 196 -5.91 -20.31 -2.35
CA ARG A 196 -5.10 -21.51 -2.56
C ARG A 196 -5.66 -22.28 -3.75
N ASN A 197 -4.78 -22.63 -4.67
CA ASN A 197 -5.06 -23.60 -5.72
C ASN A 197 -4.53 -24.96 -5.27
N GLU A 198 -5.37 -25.98 -5.37
CA GLU A 198 -5.03 -27.34 -4.96
C GLU A 198 -4.18 -28.06 -6.03
N GLU A 199 -4.33 -27.70 -7.31
CA GLU A 199 -3.58 -28.27 -8.43
C GLU A 199 -3.25 -27.21 -9.51
N PRO A 200 -1.97 -26.83 -9.72
CA PRO A 200 -0.81 -27.15 -8.88
C PRO A 200 -0.92 -26.50 -7.48
N GLU A 201 -0.16 -27.00 -6.50
CA GLU A 201 -0.09 -26.41 -5.16
C GLU A 201 0.53 -25.00 -5.25
N SER A 202 -0.32 -24.00 -5.35
CA SER A 202 0.06 -22.61 -5.49
C SER A 202 -0.90 -21.69 -4.76
N VAL A 203 -0.46 -20.47 -4.50
CA VAL A 203 -1.28 -19.47 -3.85
C VAL A 203 -1.32 -18.22 -4.71
N VAL A 204 -2.50 -17.90 -5.22
CA VAL A 204 -2.75 -16.63 -5.90
C VAL A 204 -2.88 -15.55 -4.84
N CYS A 205 -1.97 -14.57 -4.89
CA CYS A 205 -1.85 -13.53 -3.89
C CYS A 205 -2.13 -12.16 -4.51
N GLY A 206 -3.01 -11.39 -3.87
CA GLY A 206 -3.22 -9.98 -4.19
C GLY A 206 -2.45 -9.09 -3.23
N HIS A 207 -1.52 -8.31 -3.76
CA HIS A 207 -0.71 -7.36 -3.01
C HIS A 207 -1.08 -5.91 -3.33
N ARG A 208 -0.91 -5.03 -2.34
CA ARG A 208 -1.04 -3.57 -2.49
C ARG A 208 0.27 -2.89 -2.10
N PHE A 209 0.66 -1.86 -2.83
CA PHE A 209 1.79 -1.03 -2.46
C PHE A 209 1.50 -0.23 -1.19
N VAL A 210 2.38 -0.39 -0.22
CA VAL A 210 2.43 0.32 1.06
C VAL A 210 3.36 1.52 0.94
N GLU A 211 4.55 1.30 0.37
CA GLU A 211 5.57 2.33 0.14
C GLU A 211 6.11 2.20 -1.28
N ILE A 212 6.02 3.27 -2.07
CA ILE A 212 6.49 3.34 -3.46
C ILE A 212 6.70 4.80 -3.86
N LEU A 213 7.64 5.07 -4.76
CA LEU A 213 7.80 6.41 -5.35
C LEU A 213 6.58 6.77 -6.19
N LYS A 214 6.10 8.01 -6.09
CA LYS A 214 4.99 8.49 -6.94
C LYS A 214 5.36 8.52 -8.42
N GLU A 215 6.63 8.81 -8.76
CA GLU A 215 7.11 8.68 -10.15
C GLU A 215 6.93 7.24 -10.67
N ASP A 216 7.22 6.24 -9.84
CA ASP A 216 7.03 4.85 -10.22
C ASP A 216 5.54 4.49 -10.38
N GLN A 217 4.65 5.04 -9.56
CA GLN A 217 3.21 4.93 -9.80
C GLN A 217 2.79 5.55 -11.14
N GLU A 218 3.34 6.70 -11.51
CA GLU A 218 3.08 7.36 -12.81
C GLU A 218 3.61 6.51 -13.99
N ARG A 219 4.78 5.89 -13.83
CA ARG A 219 5.36 4.95 -14.81
C ARG A 219 4.47 3.72 -14.99
N LEU A 220 4.00 3.11 -13.89
CA LEU A 220 3.07 1.98 -13.90
C LEU A 220 1.77 2.34 -14.62
N VAL A 221 1.16 3.50 -14.29
CA VAL A 221 -0.03 4.00 -15.00
C VAL A 221 0.21 4.10 -16.50
N THR A 222 1.35 4.64 -16.89
CA THR A 222 1.71 4.81 -18.31
C THR A 222 1.85 3.47 -19.02
N LEU A 223 2.51 2.49 -18.39
CA LEU A 223 2.64 1.12 -18.92
C LEU A 223 1.27 0.46 -19.10
N ILE A 224 0.40 0.52 -18.08
CA ILE A 224 -0.94 -0.09 -18.10
C ILE A 224 -1.82 0.53 -19.20
N ARG A 225 -1.73 1.84 -19.42
CA ARG A 225 -2.49 2.51 -20.50
C ARG A 225 -2.03 2.07 -21.89
N LYS A 226 -0.72 1.90 -22.09
CA LYS A 226 -0.16 1.42 -23.36
C LYS A 226 -0.63 0.00 -23.66
N SER A 227 -0.68 -0.89 -22.65
CA SER A 227 -1.13 -2.27 -22.85
C SER A 227 -2.64 -2.41 -23.05
N THR A 228 -3.44 -1.54 -22.44
CA THR A 228 -4.92 -1.56 -22.51
C THR A 228 -5.50 -0.74 -23.67
N GLY A 229 -4.67 -0.04 -24.45
CA GLY A 229 -5.10 0.79 -25.59
C GLY A 229 -5.89 2.07 -25.21
N GLY A 230 -5.87 2.49 -23.94
CA GLY A 230 -6.71 3.58 -23.43
C GLY A 230 -6.09 4.97 -23.50
N SER A 231 -6.66 5.88 -24.32
CA SER A 231 -6.27 7.30 -24.44
C SER A 231 -6.85 8.21 -23.32
N GLY A 232 -6.66 7.85 -22.05
CA GLY A 232 -7.11 8.66 -20.91
C GLY A 232 -6.08 9.71 -20.47
N THR A 233 -6.48 10.99 -20.27
CA THR A 233 -5.60 12.09 -19.85
C THR A 233 -4.94 11.87 -18.47
N LEU A 234 -3.62 12.13 -18.38
CA LEU A 234 -2.80 12.07 -17.14
C LEU A 234 -3.38 12.90 -15.98
N ALA A 235 -3.99 14.06 -16.26
CA ALA A 235 -4.48 15.01 -15.26
C ALA A 235 -5.57 14.43 -14.31
N LYS A 236 -6.50 13.61 -14.82
CA LYS A 236 -7.59 13.03 -14.01
C LYS A 236 -7.12 11.96 -13.02
N GLN A 237 -5.93 11.38 -13.22
CA GLN A 237 -5.33 10.39 -12.32
C GLN A 237 -4.32 11.00 -11.35
N ARG A 238 -3.69 12.13 -11.69
CA ARG A 238 -2.94 12.93 -10.70
C ARG A 238 -3.86 13.48 -9.61
N GLU A 239 -5.04 14.00 -10.00
CA GLU A 239 -6.11 14.30 -9.03
C GLU A 239 -6.58 13.06 -8.24
N LEU A 240 -6.42 11.83 -8.73
CA LEU A 240 -6.77 10.62 -7.97
C LEU A 240 -5.73 10.26 -6.93
N LEU A 241 -4.45 10.44 -7.25
CA LEU A 241 -3.34 10.27 -6.32
C LEU A 241 -3.30 11.42 -5.29
N ASP A 242 -3.65 12.64 -5.69
CA ASP A 242 -3.66 13.83 -4.83
C ASP A 242 -4.95 14.01 -4.04
N ARG A 243 -6.15 13.63 -4.53
CA ARG A 243 -7.38 13.52 -3.70
C ARG A 243 -7.35 12.30 -2.78
N MET A 244 -6.40 11.39 -2.97
CA MET A 244 -6.02 10.42 -1.95
C MET A 244 -5.17 11.04 -0.82
N GLY A 245 -4.64 12.26 -0.99
CA GLY A 245 -3.81 12.98 -0.03
C GLY A 245 -4.19 14.44 0.24
N SER A 246 -5.39 14.88 -0.14
CA SER A 246 -6.00 16.19 0.19
C SER A 246 -7.36 16.01 0.83
#